data_AF-A0AAX2RCU0-F1
#
_entry.id   AF-A0AAX2RCU0-F1
#
_cell.length_a   1.000
_cell.length_b   1.000
_cell.length_c   1.000
_cell.angle_alpha   90.00
_cell.angle_beta   90.00
_cell.angle_gamma   90.00
#
_symmetry.space_group_name_H-M   'P 1'
#
loop_
_entity.id
_entity.type
_entity.pdbx_description
1 polymer ?
#
loop_
_entity_poly.entity_id
_entity_poly.type
_entity_poly.pdbx_seq_one_letter_code
_entity_poly.pdbx_strand_id
1 'polypeptide(L)'
;MSVRSIFKNLMAGFLRLSSWGDMQQTDGTSSNGLHQVVLNEIDDLLRQLKLDSTDPRVASAMKQVVDLVAPIHDDLAKRIEDLQRHARWDTFTIAFYGETNAGKSTIIETLRILLQERTKAEARAAFRAKEAEFGISEASLAARAQSIEASRATLDAQRAQAAERNAQLDADLEALQQELNGLRFAIEAKKRAASSWQKLVWLFSKPPEELEFARTVQRQRELAAAHAAERALLDAQLDGAQTALQSLEAEQTKAHAMLDSLAPFADGQIIGTGRSDYTLDAHGYQFDANGQRFELLDVPGIEGKETRVIDSILGAVKAAHAVFYVTGKPSAPQTGDKDGQGTLEKIREHLGDQTEVWSC
;
A
#
# COMPACT_ATOMS: atom_id res chain seq x y z
N MET A 1 8.43 12.75 -21.98
CA MET A 1 8.96 11.39 -22.23
C MET A 1 8.68 10.56 -20.98
N SER A 2 7.95 9.42 -21.05
CA SER A 2 7.61 8.65 -19.84
C SER A 2 8.88 8.10 -19.18
N VAL A 3 8.99 8.13 -17.85
CA VAL A 3 10.09 7.51 -17.07
C VAL A 3 10.33 6.06 -17.49
N ARG A 4 9.26 5.33 -17.85
CA ARG A 4 9.33 3.97 -18.38
C ARG A 4 10.03 3.88 -19.74
N SER A 5 9.91 4.90 -20.58
CA SER A 5 10.59 5.00 -21.88
C SER A 5 12.07 5.36 -21.70
N ILE A 6 12.38 6.27 -20.77
CA ILE A 6 13.77 6.60 -20.41
C ILE A 6 14.45 5.35 -19.85
N PHE A 7 13.85 4.67 -18.87
CA PHE A 7 14.42 3.45 -18.30
C PHE A 7 14.49 2.30 -19.31
N LYS A 8 13.49 2.11 -20.18
CA LYS A 8 13.57 1.11 -21.25
C LYS A 8 14.66 1.43 -22.27
N ASN A 9 14.84 2.69 -22.65
CA ASN A 9 15.89 3.09 -23.59
C ASN A 9 17.28 3.07 -22.94
N LEU A 10 17.37 3.41 -21.65
CA LEU A 10 18.61 3.34 -20.88
C LEU A 10 18.99 1.87 -20.66
N MET A 11 18.05 1.02 -20.25
CA MET A 11 18.25 -0.43 -20.18
C MET A 11 18.55 -1.02 -21.56
N ALA A 12 17.86 -0.63 -22.63
CA ALA A 12 18.15 -1.12 -23.98
C ALA A 12 19.50 -0.61 -24.53
N GLY A 13 19.93 0.59 -24.13
CA GLY A 13 21.24 1.16 -24.46
C GLY A 13 22.38 0.47 -23.71
N PHE A 14 22.19 0.22 -22.41
CA PHE A 14 23.14 -0.53 -21.58
C PHE A 14 23.19 -2.02 -21.92
N LEU A 15 22.05 -2.63 -22.31
CA LEU A 15 22.01 -4.00 -22.84
C LEU A 15 22.60 -4.11 -24.25
N ARG A 16 22.75 -3.00 -24.98
CA ARG A 16 23.48 -2.94 -26.27
C ARG A 16 24.99 -2.77 -26.09
N LEU A 17 25.47 -2.38 -24.92
CA LEU A 17 26.89 -2.48 -24.57
C LEU A 17 27.20 -3.97 -24.35
N SER A 18 27.48 -4.66 -25.45
CA SER A 18 27.96 -6.04 -25.51
C SER A 18 29.22 -6.29 -24.66
N SER A 19 29.84 -5.26 -24.10
CA SER A 19 31.01 -5.35 -23.22
C SER A 19 30.70 -5.86 -21.80
N TRP A 20 29.46 -5.72 -21.30
CA TRP A 20 29.13 -6.19 -19.95
C TRP A 20 28.87 -7.71 -19.89
N GLY A 21 28.35 -8.30 -20.98
CA GLY A 21 28.26 -9.76 -21.12
C GLY A 21 29.64 -10.42 -21.23
N ASP A 22 30.61 -9.74 -21.83
CA ASP A 22 31.99 -10.22 -21.96
C ASP A 22 32.78 -10.15 -20.63
N MET A 23 32.40 -9.27 -19.68
CA MET A 23 32.98 -9.25 -18.33
C MET A 23 32.60 -10.47 -17.47
N GLN A 24 31.59 -11.25 -17.87
CA GLN A 24 31.19 -12.49 -17.18
C GLN A 24 31.89 -13.74 -17.72
N GLN A 25 32.61 -13.67 -18.85
CA GLN A 25 33.27 -14.82 -19.49
C GLN A 25 34.75 -15.00 -19.15
N THR A 26 35.29 -14.30 -18.15
CA THR A 26 36.60 -14.66 -17.60
C THR A 26 36.43 -15.72 -16.53
N ASP A 27 36.78 -16.96 -16.87
CA ASP A 27 36.87 -18.10 -15.97
C ASP A 27 37.52 -17.71 -14.63
N GLY A 28 36.76 -17.84 -13.53
CA GLY A 28 37.21 -18.28 -12.20
C GLY A 28 38.35 -17.54 -11.47
N THR A 29 38.99 -16.56 -12.10
CA THR A 29 40.01 -15.71 -11.50
C THR A 29 39.31 -14.39 -11.27
N SER A 30 38.68 -14.24 -10.11
CA SER A 30 38.07 -12.96 -9.74
C SER A 30 39.09 -11.85 -9.98
N SER A 31 38.67 -10.72 -10.55
CA SER A 31 39.49 -9.51 -10.72
C SER A 31 40.33 -9.21 -9.46
N ASN A 32 39.75 -9.49 -8.28
CA ASN A 32 40.41 -9.43 -6.97
C ASN A 32 41.68 -10.30 -6.85
N GLY A 33 41.69 -11.51 -7.40
CA GLY A 33 42.87 -12.39 -7.40
C GLY A 33 44.01 -11.86 -8.26
N LEU A 34 43.71 -11.25 -9.41
CA LEU A 34 44.72 -10.68 -10.31
C LEU A 34 45.41 -9.47 -9.67
N HIS A 35 44.64 -8.56 -9.09
CA HIS A 35 45.16 -7.40 -8.38
C HIS A 35 46.03 -7.79 -7.18
N GLN A 36 45.64 -8.83 -6.44
CA GLN A 36 46.41 -9.34 -5.31
C GLN A 36 47.73 -9.98 -5.76
N VAL A 37 47.74 -10.70 -6.88
CA VAL A 37 48.97 -11.28 -7.45
C VAL A 37 49.96 -10.19 -7.86
N VAL A 38 49.50 -9.13 -8.52
CA VAL A 38 50.35 -8.01 -8.92
C VAL A 38 50.94 -7.28 -7.69
N LEU A 39 50.14 -7.05 -6.66
CA LEU A 39 50.62 -6.45 -5.41
C LEU A 39 51.70 -7.32 -4.74
N ASN A 40 51.45 -8.63 -4.62
CA ASN A 40 52.39 -9.56 -4.01
C ASN A 40 53.73 -9.62 -4.77
N GLU A 41 53.70 -9.57 -6.11
CA GLU A 41 54.92 -9.57 -6.94
C GLU A 41 55.73 -8.27 -6.76
N ILE A 42 55.05 -7.12 -6.66
CA ILE A 42 55.72 -5.83 -6.39
C ILE A 42 56.30 -5.80 -4.98
N ASP A 43 55.60 -6.35 -3.99
CA ASP A 43 56.09 -6.53 -2.62
C ASP A 43 57.35 -7.39 -2.58
N ASP A 44 57.39 -8.49 -3.32
CA ASP A 44 58.55 -9.37 -3.41
C ASP A 44 59.74 -8.70 -4.11
N LEU A 45 59.50 -7.94 -5.18
CA LEU A 45 60.54 -7.12 -5.84
C LEU A 45 61.10 -6.05 -4.90
N LEU A 46 60.25 -5.36 -4.14
CA LEU A 46 60.67 -4.36 -3.16
C LEU A 46 61.47 -4.98 -2.00
N ARG A 47 61.17 -6.23 -1.61
CA ARG A 47 61.96 -6.97 -0.62
C ARG A 47 63.32 -7.38 -1.16
N GLN A 48 63.39 -7.85 -2.40
CA GLN A 48 64.65 -8.20 -3.06
C GLN A 48 65.58 -6.99 -3.26
N LEU A 49 65.02 -5.83 -3.58
CA LEU A 49 65.76 -4.58 -3.75
C LEU A 49 66.28 -3.97 -2.43
N LYS A 50 65.78 -4.44 -1.28
CA LYS A 50 66.25 -4.05 0.06
C LYS A 50 67.40 -4.91 0.59
N LEU A 51 67.89 -5.89 -0.18
CA LEU A 51 69.03 -6.73 0.21
C LEU A 51 70.35 -5.94 0.19
N ASP A 52 71.20 -6.16 1.18
CA ASP A 52 72.47 -5.45 1.36
C ASP A 52 73.43 -5.68 0.19
N SER A 53 73.60 -4.65 -0.64
CA SER A 53 74.65 -4.63 -1.68
C SER A 53 75.95 -4.11 -1.10
N THR A 54 77.05 -4.81 -1.39
CA THR A 54 78.40 -4.45 -0.94
C THR A 54 79.02 -3.31 -1.75
N ASP A 55 78.45 -2.94 -2.92
CA ASP A 55 78.89 -1.79 -3.73
C ASP A 55 78.06 -0.53 -3.38
N PRO A 56 78.69 0.55 -2.88
CA PRO A 56 78.01 1.80 -2.52
C PRO A 56 77.20 2.45 -3.64
N ARG A 57 77.62 2.30 -4.91
CA ARG A 57 76.91 2.86 -6.07
C ARG A 57 75.64 2.08 -6.35
N VAL A 58 75.70 0.75 -6.24
CA VAL A 58 74.56 -0.14 -6.41
C VAL A 58 73.56 0.06 -5.27
N ALA A 59 74.02 0.20 -4.04
CA ALA A 59 73.18 0.52 -2.89
C ALA A 59 72.45 1.87 -3.05
N SER A 60 73.14 2.91 -3.54
CA SER A 60 72.53 4.20 -3.83
C SER A 60 71.48 4.12 -4.95
N ALA A 61 71.72 3.34 -6.00
CA ALA A 61 70.77 3.16 -7.10
C ALA A 61 69.54 2.35 -6.67
N MET A 62 69.74 1.26 -5.93
CA MET A 62 68.65 0.45 -5.34
C MET A 62 67.78 1.29 -4.41
N LYS A 63 68.39 2.14 -3.57
CA LYS A 63 67.66 3.06 -2.71
C LYS A 63 66.79 4.04 -3.50
N GLN A 64 67.30 4.63 -4.58
CA GLN A 64 66.51 5.53 -5.44
C GLN A 64 65.32 4.82 -6.10
N VAL A 65 65.48 3.56 -6.51
CA VAL A 65 64.37 2.76 -7.06
C VAL A 65 63.33 2.49 -5.98
N VAL A 66 63.74 2.12 -4.77
CA VAL A 66 62.81 1.90 -3.64
C VAL A 66 62.07 3.19 -3.26
N ASP A 67 62.78 4.32 -3.17
CA ASP A 67 62.20 5.63 -2.84
C ASP A 67 61.17 6.09 -3.90
N LEU A 68 61.32 5.66 -5.16
CA LEU A 68 60.39 5.96 -6.24
C LEU A 68 59.20 4.99 -6.30
N VAL A 69 59.44 3.69 -6.10
CA VAL A 69 58.43 2.63 -6.29
C VAL A 69 57.55 2.43 -5.08
N ALA A 70 58.07 2.60 -3.84
CA ALA A 70 57.30 2.38 -2.62
C ALA A 70 56.05 3.29 -2.50
N PRO A 71 56.10 4.60 -2.80
CA PRO A 71 54.92 5.45 -2.76
C PRO A 71 53.84 5.05 -3.78
N ILE A 72 54.26 4.58 -4.97
CA ILE A 72 53.34 4.12 -6.03
C ILE A 72 52.67 2.82 -5.60
N HIS A 73 53.43 1.90 -5.00
CA HIS A 73 52.90 0.67 -4.43
C HIS A 73 51.86 0.96 -3.33
N ASP A 74 52.18 1.86 -2.39
CA ASP A 74 51.27 2.22 -1.30
C ASP A 74 49.98 2.88 -1.81
N ASP A 75 50.06 3.71 -2.85
CA ASP A 75 48.88 4.29 -3.49
C ASP A 75 48.05 3.23 -4.22
N LEU A 76 48.70 2.32 -4.96
CA LEU A 76 48.04 1.22 -5.66
C LEU A 76 47.34 0.26 -4.68
N ALA A 77 48.00 -0.09 -3.58
CA ALA A 77 47.45 -0.95 -2.54
C ALA A 77 46.19 -0.33 -1.91
N LYS A 78 46.24 0.97 -1.57
CA LYS A 78 45.07 1.72 -1.08
C LYS A 78 43.92 1.74 -2.08
N ARG A 79 44.21 1.97 -3.36
CA ARG A 79 43.19 1.98 -4.42
C ARG A 79 42.55 0.62 -4.63
N ILE A 80 43.33 -0.47 -4.58
CA ILE A 80 42.81 -1.84 -4.68
C ILE A 80 41.97 -2.18 -3.46
N GLU A 81 42.40 -1.81 -2.26
CA GLU A 81 41.63 -2.00 -1.03
C GLU A 81 40.30 -1.25 -1.08
N ASP A 82 40.31 0.02 -1.52
CA ASP A 82 39.11 0.83 -1.73
C ASP A 82 38.17 0.20 -2.77
N LEU A 83 38.71 -0.28 -3.89
CA LEU A 83 37.96 -0.96 -4.94
C LEU A 83 37.31 -2.25 -4.40
N GLN A 84 38.05 -3.06 -3.65
CA GLN A 84 37.53 -4.30 -3.05
C GLN A 84 36.43 -4.03 -2.02
N ARG A 85 36.55 -2.94 -1.25
CA ARG A 85 35.57 -2.56 -0.23
C ARG A 85 34.24 -2.11 -0.83
N HIS A 86 34.25 -1.46 -1.99
CA HIS A 86 33.05 -0.82 -2.56
C HIS A 86 32.52 -1.45 -3.84
N ALA A 87 33.33 -2.19 -4.61
CA ALA A 87 32.91 -2.72 -5.91
C ALA A 87 31.91 -3.88 -5.77
N ARG A 88 30.81 -3.79 -6.54
CA ARG A 88 29.76 -4.80 -6.66
C ARG A 88 29.88 -5.50 -8.02
N TRP A 89 30.73 -6.51 -8.12
CA TRP A 89 31.10 -7.12 -9.41
C TRP A 89 30.01 -7.99 -10.07
N ASP A 90 29.07 -8.54 -9.29
CA ASP A 90 28.02 -9.45 -9.76
C ASP A 90 26.65 -8.78 -9.89
N THR A 91 26.56 -7.49 -9.55
CA THR A 91 25.31 -6.75 -9.42
C THR A 91 25.45 -5.36 -10.03
N PHE A 92 24.63 -5.03 -11.02
CA PHE A 92 24.64 -3.70 -11.64
C PHE A 92 23.94 -2.68 -10.73
N THR A 93 24.75 -1.95 -9.97
CA THR A 93 24.29 -0.92 -9.03
C THR A 93 24.02 0.44 -9.69
N ILE A 94 22.85 1.02 -9.41
CA ILE A 94 22.40 2.33 -9.88
C ILE A 94 22.11 3.22 -8.66
N ALA A 95 22.86 4.29 -8.45
CA ALA A 95 22.62 5.22 -7.35
C ALA A 95 21.73 6.40 -7.75
N PHE A 96 20.78 6.73 -6.89
CA PHE A 96 19.97 7.94 -6.97
C PHE A 96 20.48 8.94 -5.95
N TYR A 97 21.00 10.04 -6.47
CA TYR A 97 21.59 11.13 -5.73
C TYR A 97 20.79 12.41 -6.01
N GLY A 98 20.67 13.35 -5.07
CA GLY A 98 19.86 14.55 -5.32
C GLY A 98 19.51 15.36 -4.09
N GLU A 99 18.97 16.57 -4.33
CA GLU A 99 18.47 17.47 -3.30
C GLU A 99 17.38 16.79 -2.44
N THR A 100 17.30 17.17 -1.17
CA THR A 100 16.18 16.77 -0.32
C THR A 100 14.89 17.29 -0.93
N ASN A 101 13.81 16.51 -0.86
CA ASN A 101 12.51 16.88 -1.40
C ASN A 101 12.45 17.09 -2.94
N ALA A 102 13.47 16.63 -3.69
CA ALA A 102 13.46 16.66 -5.16
C ALA A 102 12.58 15.59 -5.83
N GLY A 103 11.88 14.77 -5.04
CA GLY A 103 11.08 13.64 -5.55
C GLY A 103 11.88 12.35 -5.79
N LYS A 104 13.13 12.27 -5.30
CA LYS A 104 13.99 11.08 -5.40
C LYS A 104 13.29 9.81 -4.89
N SER A 105 12.80 9.82 -3.67
CA SER A 105 12.12 8.65 -3.08
C SER A 105 10.86 8.25 -3.85
N THR A 106 10.17 9.20 -4.47
CA THR A 106 9.02 8.93 -5.35
C THR A 106 9.44 8.20 -6.62
N ILE A 107 10.55 8.62 -7.25
CA ILE A 107 11.11 7.94 -8.42
C ILE A 107 11.55 6.53 -8.05
N ILE A 108 12.28 6.38 -6.94
CA ILE A 108 12.76 5.07 -6.47
C ILE A 108 11.59 4.14 -6.16
N GLU A 109 10.57 4.62 -5.43
CA GLU A 109 9.38 3.82 -5.12
C GLU A 109 8.66 3.37 -6.41
N THR A 110 8.54 4.27 -7.39
CA THR A 110 7.95 3.94 -8.69
C THR A 110 8.76 2.86 -9.41
N LEU A 111 10.09 2.98 -9.41
CA LEU A 111 10.98 1.99 -10.03
C LEU A 111 10.91 0.64 -9.32
N ARG A 112 10.90 0.63 -7.98
CA ARG A 112 10.72 -0.60 -7.20
C ARG A 112 9.45 -1.34 -7.60
N ILE A 113 8.35 -0.62 -7.81
CA ILE A 113 7.08 -1.20 -8.28
C ILE A 113 7.17 -1.70 -9.72
N LEU A 114 7.70 -0.88 -10.65
CA LEU A 114 7.74 -1.20 -12.08
C LEU A 114 8.72 -2.33 -12.41
N LEU A 115 9.81 -2.42 -11.66
CA LEU A 115 10.89 -3.41 -11.84
C LEU A 115 10.70 -4.65 -10.96
N GLN A 116 9.59 -4.73 -10.21
CA GLN A 116 9.27 -5.86 -9.33
C GLN A 116 10.40 -6.17 -8.36
N GLU A 117 10.91 -5.13 -7.72
CA GLU A 117 11.90 -5.25 -6.66
C GLU A 117 11.41 -6.20 -5.56
N ARG A 118 12.29 -7.07 -5.07
CA ARG A 118 11.91 -8.25 -4.28
C ARG A 118 11.07 -7.90 -3.06
N THR A 119 11.55 -7.00 -2.20
CA THR A 119 10.86 -6.60 -0.97
C THR A 119 9.55 -5.88 -1.27
N LYS A 120 9.53 -5.04 -2.31
CA LYS A 120 8.31 -4.35 -2.76
C LYS A 120 7.26 -5.31 -3.32
N ALA A 121 7.70 -6.31 -4.08
CA ALA A 121 6.82 -7.34 -4.63
C ALA A 121 6.18 -8.18 -3.51
N GLU A 122 6.98 -8.59 -2.52
CA GLU A 122 6.52 -9.28 -1.31
C GLU A 122 5.53 -8.43 -0.50
N ALA A 123 5.86 -7.16 -0.24
CA ALA A 123 4.97 -6.25 0.48
C ALA A 123 3.62 -6.10 -0.22
N ARG A 124 3.61 -5.87 -1.54
CA ARG A 124 2.36 -5.78 -2.32
C ARG A 124 1.60 -7.10 -2.40
N ALA A 125 2.29 -8.24 -2.38
CA ALA A 125 1.64 -9.55 -2.30
C ALA A 125 0.97 -9.75 -0.93
N ALA A 126 1.64 -9.38 0.15
CA ALA A 126 1.09 -9.42 1.50
C ALA A 126 -0.10 -8.47 1.68
N PHE A 127 -0.03 -7.25 1.11
CA PHE A 127 -1.15 -6.31 1.06
C PHE A 127 -2.38 -6.94 0.40
N ARG A 128 -2.22 -7.49 -0.81
CA ARG A 128 -3.32 -8.14 -1.54
C ARG A 128 -3.86 -9.39 -0.82
N ALA A 129 -2.99 -10.16 -0.17
CA ALA A 129 -3.41 -11.32 0.61
C ALA A 129 -4.30 -10.91 1.79
N LYS A 130 -3.92 -9.85 2.52
CA LYS A 130 -4.75 -9.28 3.59
C LYS A 130 -6.04 -8.67 3.07
N GLU A 131 -6.01 -7.99 1.92
CA GLU A 131 -7.23 -7.49 1.28
C GLU A 131 -8.24 -8.61 1.00
N ALA A 132 -7.75 -9.73 0.46
CA ALA A 132 -8.56 -10.90 0.16
C ALA A 132 -9.05 -11.61 1.43
N GLU A 133 -8.20 -11.75 2.45
CA GLU A 133 -8.53 -12.38 3.73
C GLU A 133 -9.70 -11.68 4.44
N PHE A 134 -9.69 -10.34 4.49
CA PHE A 134 -10.72 -9.56 5.20
C PHE A 134 -11.82 -9.00 4.29
N GLY A 135 -11.71 -9.17 2.97
CA GLY A 135 -12.63 -8.57 2.00
C GLY A 135 -12.63 -7.04 2.10
N ILE A 136 -11.46 -6.44 2.26
CA ILE A 136 -11.27 -4.98 2.46
C ILE A 136 -10.76 -4.25 1.22
N SER A 137 -10.79 -4.89 0.05
CA SER A 137 -10.51 -4.19 -1.19
C SER A 137 -11.54 -3.08 -1.44
N GLU A 138 -11.15 -2.04 -2.18
CA GLU A 138 -12.04 -0.92 -2.51
C GLU A 138 -13.36 -1.40 -3.13
N ALA A 139 -13.30 -2.36 -4.05
CA ALA A 139 -14.47 -2.94 -4.70
C ALA A 139 -15.37 -3.69 -3.71
N SER A 140 -14.81 -4.48 -2.79
CA SER A 140 -15.60 -5.23 -1.81
C SER A 140 -16.22 -4.32 -0.75
N LEU A 141 -15.51 -3.27 -0.31
CA LEU A 141 -16.06 -2.26 0.60
C LEU A 141 -17.18 -1.46 -0.06
N ALA A 142 -17.02 -1.07 -1.33
CA ALA A 142 -18.06 -0.38 -2.09
C ALA A 142 -19.31 -1.26 -2.28
N ALA A 143 -19.13 -2.53 -2.66
CA ALA A 143 -20.23 -3.47 -2.81
C ALA A 143 -20.97 -3.71 -1.49
N ARG A 144 -20.25 -3.81 -0.36
CA ARG A 144 -20.86 -3.92 0.97
C ARG A 144 -21.65 -2.67 1.33
N ALA A 145 -21.10 -1.48 1.10
CA ALA A 145 -21.80 -0.23 1.35
C ALA A 145 -23.12 -0.13 0.56
N GLN A 146 -23.10 -0.50 -0.72
CA GLN A 146 -24.31 -0.57 -1.55
C GLN A 146 -25.31 -1.61 -1.03
N SER A 147 -24.85 -2.78 -0.58
CA SER A 147 -25.72 -3.81 -0.01
C SER A 147 -26.39 -3.35 1.28
N ILE A 148 -25.68 -2.62 2.14
CA ILE A 148 -26.23 -2.06 3.38
C ILE A 148 -27.27 -0.99 3.06
N GLU A 149 -26.98 -0.08 2.13
CA GLU A 149 -27.91 0.95 1.69
C GLU A 149 -29.19 0.34 1.09
N ALA A 150 -29.04 -0.65 0.21
CA ALA A 150 -30.17 -1.36 -0.39
C ALA A 150 -30.99 -2.13 0.67
N SER A 151 -30.33 -2.80 1.62
CA SER A 151 -31.01 -3.53 2.70
C SER A 151 -31.74 -2.57 3.64
N ARG A 152 -31.17 -1.40 3.92
CA ARG A 152 -31.81 -0.36 4.74
C ARG A 152 -33.03 0.24 4.04
N ALA A 153 -32.92 0.57 2.76
CA ALA A 153 -34.04 1.05 1.96
C ALA A 153 -35.18 0.01 1.87
N THR A 154 -34.83 -1.27 1.74
CA THR A 154 -35.81 -2.37 1.75
C THR A 154 -36.52 -2.48 3.09
N LEU A 155 -35.77 -2.42 4.20
CA LEU A 155 -36.35 -2.45 5.56
C LEU A 155 -37.28 -1.26 5.79
N ASP A 156 -36.91 -0.05 5.38
CA ASP A 156 -37.75 1.13 5.53
C ASP A 156 -39.04 1.05 4.69
N ALA A 157 -38.96 0.51 3.47
CA ALA A 157 -40.12 0.24 2.64
C ALA A 157 -41.05 -0.81 3.28
N GLN A 158 -40.50 -1.90 3.81
CA GLN A 158 -41.28 -2.93 4.52
C GLN A 158 -41.93 -2.36 5.78
N ARG A 159 -41.23 -1.50 6.54
CA ARG A 159 -41.80 -0.82 7.72
C ARG A 159 -42.97 0.08 7.33
N ALA A 160 -42.84 0.84 6.24
CA ALA A 160 -43.92 1.69 5.75
C ALA A 160 -45.13 0.86 5.32
N GLN A 161 -44.91 -0.23 4.57
CA GLN A 161 -45.97 -1.15 4.16
C GLN A 161 -46.66 -1.83 5.36
N ALA A 162 -45.89 -2.27 6.35
CA ALA A 162 -46.42 -2.86 7.57
C ALA A 162 -47.25 -1.85 8.38
N ALA A 163 -46.80 -0.60 8.47
CA ALA A 163 -47.53 0.47 9.16
C ALA A 163 -48.88 0.77 8.46
N GLU A 164 -48.88 0.89 7.13
CA GLU A 164 -50.11 1.08 6.35
C GLU A 164 -51.07 -0.10 6.52
N ARG A 165 -50.56 -1.33 6.42
CA ARG A 165 -51.37 -2.53 6.61
C ARG A 165 -51.94 -2.60 8.02
N ASN A 166 -51.13 -2.31 9.04
CA ASN A 166 -51.58 -2.30 10.44
C ASN A 166 -52.70 -1.28 10.68
N ALA A 167 -52.61 -0.09 10.07
CA ALA A 167 -53.67 0.92 10.12
C ALA A 167 -54.97 0.44 9.45
N GLN A 168 -54.88 -0.27 8.32
CA GLN A 168 -56.05 -0.88 7.68
C GLN A 168 -56.70 -1.94 8.59
N LEU A 169 -55.89 -2.80 9.22
CA LEU A 169 -56.39 -3.82 10.15
C LEU A 169 -57.09 -3.21 11.37
N ASP A 170 -56.61 -2.06 11.87
CA ASP A 170 -57.27 -1.30 12.93
C ASP A 170 -58.60 -0.71 12.46
N ALA A 171 -58.61 -0.07 11.28
CA ALA A 171 -59.82 0.52 10.70
C ALA A 171 -60.93 -0.52 10.47
N ASP A 172 -60.58 -1.71 10.00
CA ASP A 172 -61.51 -2.83 9.79
C ASP A 172 -62.16 -3.29 11.12
N LEU A 173 -61.38 -3.36 12.21
CA LEU A 173 -61.89 -3.70 13.54
C LEU A 173 -62.76 -2.57 14.13
N GLU A 174 -62.38 -1.31 13.91
CA GLU A 174 -63.18 -0.15 14.30
C GLU A 174 -64.54 -0.11 13.58
N ALA A 175 -64.57 -0.41 12.28
CA ALA A 175 -65.81 -0.47 11.50
C ALA A 175 -66.78 -1.53 12.05
N LEU A 176 -66.27 -2.73 12.36
CA LEU A 176 -67.05 -3.79 13.02
C LEU A 176 -67.52 -3.38 14.42
N GLN A 177 -66.69 -2.65 15.18
CA GLN A 177 -67.07 -2.14 16.48
C GLN A 177 -68.21 -1.11 16.38
N GLN A 178 -68.19 -0.26 15.34
CA GLN A 178 -69.29 0.68 15.06
C GLN A 178 -70.59 -0.05 14.68
N GLU A 179 -70.51 -1.11 13.86
CA GLU A 179 -71.66 -1.96 13.53
C GLU A 179 -72.27 -2.59 14.78
N LEU A 180 -71.44 -3.15 15.67
CA LEU A 180 -71.88 -3.72 16.96
C LEU A 180 -72.55 -2.68 17.86
N ASN A 181 -72.00 -1.48 17.93
CA ASN A 181 -72.61 -0.38 18.68
C ASN A 181 -73.99 -0.02 18.10
N GLY A 182 -74.11 0.06 16.77
CA GLY A 182 -75.38 0.30 16.07
C GLY A 182 -76.43 -0.77 16.36
N LEU A 183 -76.06 -2.05 16.24
CA LEU A 183 -76.94 -3.18 16.57
C LEU A 183 -77.38 -3.15 18.03
N ARG A 184 -76.48 -2.81 18.96
CA ARG A 184 -76.82 -2.66 20.38
C ARG A 184 -77.87 -1.57 20.60
N PHE A 185 -77.71 -0.40 19.98
CA PHE A 185 -78.71 0.67 20.07
C PHE A 185 -80.06 0.25 19.47
N ALA A 186 -80.07 -0.48 18.36
CA ALA A 186 -81.30 -1.00 17.74
C ALA A 186 -82.03 -2.01 18.64
N ILE A 187 -81.28 -2.95 19.26
CA ILE A 187 -81.82 -3.90 20.24
C ILE A 187 -82.42 -3.17 21.44
N GLU A 188 -81.71 -2.17 22.00
CA GLU A 188 -82.21 -1.36 23.12
C GLU A 188 -83.49 -0.60 22.76
N ALA A 189 -83.54 0.02 21.57
CA ALA A 189 -84.72 0.73 21.08
C ALA A 189 -85.93 -0.21 20.92
N LYS A 190 -85.74 -1.39 20.32
CA LYS A 190 -86.81 -2.40 20.20
C LYS A 190 -87.29 -2.92 21.54
N LYS A 191 -86.39 -3.15 22.49
CA LYS A 191 -86.75 -3.56 23.86
C LYS A 191 -87.62 -2.53 24.57
N ARG A 192 -87.34 -1.24 24.35
CA ARG A 192 -88.14 -0.12 24.91
C ARG A 192 -89.52 -0.01 24.23
N ALA A 193 -89.62 -0.26 22.93
CA ALA A 193 -90.86 -0.17 22.17
C ALA A 193 -91.78 -1.41 22.27
N ALA A 194 -91.30 -2.54 22.82
CA ALA A 194 -92.02 -3.81 22.82
C ALA A 194 -93.17 -3.89 23.85
N SER A 195 -94.31 -4.46 23.43
CA SER A 195 -95.46 -4.74 24.29
C SER A 195 -95.24 -5.96 25.21
N SER A 196 -96.05 -6.11 26.26
CA SER A 196 -95.92 -7.20 27.23
C SER A 196 -96.02 -8.60 26.62
N TRP A 197 -96.81 -8.78 25.56
CA TRP A 197 -96.91 -10.05 24.83
C TRP A 197 -95.68 -10.33 23.97
N GLN A 198 -95.11 -9.31 23.32
CA GLN A 198 -93.87 -9.44 22.54
C GLN A 198 -92.67 -9.80 23.42
N LYS A 199 -92.61 -9.24 24.64
CA LYS A 199 -91.60 -9.62 25.65
C LYS A 199 -91.73 -11.08 26.07
N LEU A 200 -92.96 -11.61 26.11
CA LEU A 200 -93.25 -13.00 26.45
C LEU A 200 -92.88 -13.97 25.31
N VAL A 201 -93.06 -13.56 24.05
CA VAL A 201 -92.60 -14.32 22.86
C VAL A 201 -91.06 -14.38 22.79
N TRP A 202 -90.36 -13.30 23.17
CA TRP A 202 -88.90 -13.26 23.16
C TRP A 202 -88.22 -14.18 24.18
N LEU A 203 -88.94 -14.68 25.19
CA LEU A 203 -88.45 -15.74 26.09
C LEU A 203 -88.25 -17.09 25.37
N PHE A 204 -88.98 -17.32 24.27
CA PHE A 204 -88.92 -18.57 23.51
C PHE A 204 -88.24 -18.42 22.14
N SER A 205 -88.03 -17.19 21.64
CA SER A 205 -87.34 -16.95 20.35
C SER A 205 -86.63 -15.60 20.34
N LYS A 206 -85.30 -15.63 20.12
CA LYS A 206 -84.49 -14.41 20.08
C LYS A 206 -84.89 -13.52 18.89
N PRO A 207 -84.98 -12.20 19.08
CA PRO A 207 -85.20 -11.28 17.97
C PRO A 207 -84.04 -11.36 16.95
N PRO A 208 -84.32 -11.10 15.67
CA PRO A 208 -83.32 -11.21 14.60
C PRO A 208 -82.09 -10.35 14.87
N GLU A 209 -82.24 -9.16 15.47
CA GLU A 209 -81.09 -8.30 15.79
C GLU A 209 -80.17 -8.88 16.88
N GLU A 210 -80.70 -9.66 17.83
CA GLU A 210 -79.86 -10.31 18.85
C GLU A 210 -79.06 -11.49 18.25
N LEU A 211 -79.61 -12.16 17.24
CA LEU A 211 -78.89 -13.18 16.47
C LEU A 211 -77.81 -12.55 15.58
N GLU A 212 -78.13 -11.43 14.91
CA GLU A 212 -77.17 -10.65 14.13
C GLU A 212 -76.04 -10.12 15.01
N PHE A 213 -76.35 -9.53 16.17
CA PHE A 213 -75.34 -9.09 17.13
C PHE A 213 -74.41 -10.22 17.57
N ALA A 214 -74.95 -11.40 17.91
CA ALA A 214 -74.14 -12.55 18.28
C ALA A 214 -73.22 -13.03 17.14
N ARG A 215 -73.72 -13.03 15.89
CA ARG A 215 -72.91 -13.36 14.70
C ARG A 215 -71.82 -12.33 14.44
N THR A 216 -72.12 -11.04 14.55
CA THR A 216 -71.14 -9.96 14.35
C THR A 216 -70.06 -9.99 15.43
N VAL A 217 -70.40 -10.32 16.69
CA VAL A 217 -69.40 -10.54 17.76
C VAL A 217 -68.49 -11.72 17.44
N GLN A 218 -69.04 -12.83 16.92
CA GLN A 218 -68.23 -13.97 16.51
C GLN A 218 -67.28 -13.58 15.36
N ARG A 219 -67.80 -12.89 14.34
CA ARG A 219 -67.01 -12.37 13.21
C ARG A 219 -65.90 -11.43 13.68
N GLN A 220 -66.17 -10.55 14.65
CA GLN A 220 -65.16 -9.67 15.24
C GLN A 220 -64.02 -10.47 15.89
N ARG A 221 -64.33 -11.54 16.63
CA ARG A 221 -63.31 -12.39 17.26
C ARG A 221 -62.45 -13.13 16.23
N GLU A 222 -63.09 -13.71 15.21
CA GLU A 222 -62.40 -14.41 14.12
C GLU A 222 -61.49 -13.44 13.35
N LEU A 223 -61.99 -12.24 13.03
CA LEU A 223 -61.22 -11.22 12.35
C LEU A 223 -60.06 -10.69 13.22
N ALA A 224 -60.29 -10.43 14.50
CA ALA A 224 -59.24 -9.99 15.42
C ALA A 224 -58.11 -11.03 15.55
N ALA A 225 -58.46 -12.32 15.61
CA ALA A 225 -57.49 -13.40 15.62
C ALA A 225 -56.70 -13.46 14.30
N ALA A 226 -57.36 -13.29 13.15
CA ALA A 226 -56.72 -13.24 11.84
C ALA A 226 -55.76 -12.04 11.72
N HIS A 227 -56.17 -10.85 12.17
CA HIS A 227 -55.35 -9.64 12.15
C HIS A 227 -54.13 -9.77 13.08
N ALA A 228 -54.30 -10.37 14.26
CA ALA A 228 -53.19 -10.64 15.16
C ALA A 228 -52.16 -11.61 14.54
N ALA A 229 -52.63 -12.64 13.83
CA ALA A 229 -51.75 -13.55 13.10
C ALA A 229 -51.02 -12.85 11.94
N GLU A 230 -51.71 -11.97 11.20
CA GLU A 230 -51.11 -11.18 10.12
C GLU A 230 -50.05 -10.21 10.65
N ARG A 231 -50.32 -9.53 11.76
CA ARG A 231 -49.34 -8.67 12.46
C ARG A 231 -48.09 -9.43 12.86
N ALA A 232 -48.25 -10.60 13.46
CA ALA A 232 -47.12 -11.44 13.84
C ALA A 232 -46.25 -11.85 12.63
N LEU A 233 -46.85 -12.07 11.46
CA LEU A 233 -46.11 -12.35 10.23
C LEU A 233 -45.33 -11.12 9.73
N LEU A 234 -45.94 -9.93 9.76
CA LEU A 234 -45.28 -8.68 9.39
C LEU A 234 -44.10 -8.38 10.33
N ASP A 235 -44.32 -8.52 11.64
CA ASP A 235 -43.28 -8.30 12.65
C ASP A 235 -42.11 -9.28 12.46
N ALA A 236 -42.39 -10.57 12.22
CA ALA A 236 -41.35 -11.55 11.94
C ALA A 236 -40.56 -11.24 10.65
N GLN A 237 -41.20 -10.69 9.61
CA GLN A 237 -40.51 -10.25 8.40
C GLN A 237 -39.59 -9.06 8.68
N LEU A 238 -40.06 -8.06 9.44
CA LEU A 238 -39.28 -6.90 9.84
C LEU A 238 -38.08 -7.30 10.70
N ASP A 239 -38.26 -8.19 11.66
CA ASP A 239 -37.19 -8.71 12.52
C ASP A 239 -36.14 -9.47 11.70
N GLY A 240 -36.58 -10.27 10.72
CA GLY A 240 -35.68 -10.97 9.79
C GLY A 240 -34.84 -10.00 8.96
N ALA A 241 -35.48 -8.99 8.35
CA ALA A 241 -34.80 -7.96 7.56
C ALA A 241 -33.85 -7.10 8.41
N GLN A 242 -34.25 -6.77 9.64
CA GLN A 242 -33.41 -6.02 10.57
C GLN A 242 -32.19 -6.82 11.02
N THR A 243 -32.37 -8.12 11.30
CA THR A 243 -31.26 -9.02 11.64
C THR A 243 -30.27 -9.14 10.48
N ALA A 244 -30.77 -9.26 9.24
CA ALA A 244 -29.93 -9.26 8.05
C ALA A 244 -29.11 -7.97 7.90
N LEU A 245 -29.75 -6.81 8.08
CA LEU A 245 -29.06 -5.51 8.04
C LEU A 245 -27.98 -5.41 9.12
N GLN A 246 -28.29 -5.80 10.35
CA GLN A 246 -27.32 -5.80 11.46
C GLN A 246 -26.12 -6.72 11.18
N SER A 247 -26.35 -7.87 10.54
CA SER A 247 -25.26 -8.77 10.17
C SER A 247 -24.30 -8.14 9.16
N LEU A 248 -24.83 -7.42 8.16
CA LEU A 248 -24.02 -6.70 7.17
C LEU A 248 -23.24 -5.54 7.81
N GLU A 249 -23.87 -4.78 8.71
CA GLU A 249 -23.22 -3.70 9.45
C GLU A 249 -22.10 -4.23 10.37
N ALA A 250 -22.31 -5.37 11.02
CA ALA A 250 -21.30 -6.03 11.84
C ALA A 250 -20.09 -6.50 11.01
N GLU A 251 -20.34 -7.11 9.84
CA GLU A 251 -19.28 -7.48 8.90
C GLU A 251 -18.49 -6.26 8.40
N GLN A 252 -19.18 -5.16 8.06
CA GLN A 252 -18.53 -3.91 7.67
C GLN A 252 -17.67 -3.34 8.79
N THR A 253 -18.14 -3.37 10.03
CA THR A 253 -17.39 -2.91 11.21
C THR A 253 -16.12 -3.73 11.41
N LYS A 254 -16.23 -5.06 11.30
CA LYS A 254 -15.08 -5.97 11.38
C LYS A 254 -14.07 -5.69 10.26
N ALA A 255 -14.54 -5.44 9.04
CA ALA A 255 -13.68 -5.12 7.91
C ALA A 255 -12.92 -3.79 8.14
N HIS A 256 -13.60 -2.75 8.63
CA HIS A 256 -12.97 -1.46 8.93
C HIS A 256 -11.91 -1.58 10.03
N ALA A 257 -12.17 -2.38 11.07
CA ALA A 257 -11.21 -2.61 12.15
C ALA A 257 -9.90 -3.25 11.67
N MET A 258 -9.91 -3.91 10.50
CA MET A 258 -8.72 -4.57 9.92
C MET A 258 -7.97 -3.70 8.91
N LEU A 259 -8.46 -2.49 8.58
CA LEU A 259 -7.82 -1.59 7.63
C LEU A 259 -6.42 -1.16 8.09
N ASP A 260 -6.25 -0.87 9.37
CA ASP A 260 -4.95 -0.48 9.93
C ASP A 260 -3.89 -1.57 9.76
N SER A 261 -4.31 -2.84 9.64
CA SER A 261 -3.40 -3.96 9.40
C SER A 261 -2.77 -3.96 8.00
N LEU A 262 -3.28 -3.14 7.08
CA LEU A 262 -2.73 -2.95 5.74
C LEU A 262 -1.61 -1.90 5.69
N ALA A 263 -1.58 -0.95 6.64
CA ALA A 263 -0.62 0.17 6.63
C ALA A 263 0.86 -0.28 6.52
N PRO A 264 1.32 -1.36 7.19
CA PRO A 264 2.70 -1.85 7.06
C PRO A 264 3.05 -2.43 5.68
N PHE A 265 2.09 -2.58 4.78
CA PHE A 265 2.29 -3.13 3.43
C PHE A 265 1.91 -2.13 2.33
N ALA A 266 1.44 -0.93 2.73
CA ALA A 266 1.02 0.11 1.81
C ALA A 266 2.19 0.65 0.99
N ASP A 267 1.88 1.18 -0.19
CA ASP A 267 2.85 1.86 -1.04
C ASP A 267 3.26 3.22 -0.46
N GLY A 268 4.47 3.67 -0.79
CA GLY A 268 4.94 5.00 -0.41
C GLY A 268 5.60 5.10 0.97
N GLN A 269 5.95 3.97 1.63
CA GLN A 269 6.62 4.00 2.94
C GLN A 269 7.94 4.78 2.95
N ILE A 270 8.67 4.77 1.84
CA ILE A 270 9.94 5.50 1.69
C ILE A 270 9.73 6.93 1.22
N ILE A 271 8.50 7.30 0.82
CA ILE A 271 8.16 8.66 0.41
C ILE A 271 7.92 9.48 1.69
N GLY A 272 8.97 10.16 2.13
CA GLY A 272 8.93 10.98 3.34
C GLY A 272 7.93 12.14 3.27
N THR A 273 7.50 12.63 4.44
CA THR A 273 6.55 13.74 4.64
C THR A 273 7.12 15.14 4.34
N GLY A 274 8.23 15.22 3.58
CA GLY A 274 8.94 16.48 3.32
C GLY A 274 9.81 16.98 4.48
N ARG A 275 9.98 16.21 5.56
CA ARG A 275 10.99 16.51 6.60
C ARG A 275 12.37 16.08 6.12
N SER A 276 13.32 17.01 6.11
CA SER A 276 14.73 16.70 5.95
C SER A 276 15.15 15.71 7.02
N ASP A 277 15.91 14.70 6.63
CA ASP A 277 16.68 13.82 7.51
C ASP A 277 15.92 12.65 8.14
N TYR A 278 16.00 11.48 7.50
CA TYR A 278 15.97 10.20 8.23
C TYR A 278 16.93 9.17 7.65
N THR A 279 17.31 9.27 6.38
CA THR A 279 18.27 8.34 5.76
C THR A 279 19.70 8.81 6.00
N LEU A 280 20.36 8.25 7.02
CA LEU A 280 21.79 8.47 7.28
C LEU A 280 22.68 7.52 6.46
N ASP A 281 22.13 6.38 6.06
CA ASP A 281 22.81 5.34 5.30
C ASP A 281 22.17 5.16 3.92
N ALA A 282 22.94 4.75 2.93
CA ALA A 282 22.40 4.39 1.63
C ALA A 282 21.66 3.05 1.71
N HIS A 283 20.44 2.98 1.18
CA HIS A 283 19.65 1.76 1.14
C HIS A 283 19.63 1.15 -0.25
N GLY A 284 19.90 -0.15 -0.36
CA GLY A 284 19.87 -0.91 -1.60
C GLY A 284 18.56 -1.66 -1.81
N TYR A 285 18.06 -1.63 -3.03
CA TYR A 285 16.85 -2.32 -3.45
C TYR A 285 17.13 -3.22 -4.66
N GLN A 286 17.00 -4.53 -4.48
CA GLN A 286 17.48 -5.52 -5.44
C GLN A 286 16.38 -6.08 -6.33
N PHE A 287 16.68 -6.22 -7.62
CA PHE A 287 15.79 -6.83 -8.60
C PHE A 287 16.58 -7.55 -9.68
N ASP A 288 15.92 -8.48 -10.37
CA ASP A 288 16.51 -9.25 -11.47
C ASP A 288 15.85 -8.85 -12.79
N ALA A 289 16.64 -8.60 -13.82
CA ALA A 289 16.15 -8.30 -15.16
C ALA A 289 17.02 -8.99 -16.21
N ASN A 290 16.39 -9.72 -17.15
CA ASN A 290 17.07 -10.44 -18.23
C ASN A 290 18.22 -11.36 -17.78
N GLY A 291 18.11 -11.98 -16.60
CA GLY A 291 19.14 -12.86 -16.03
C GLY A 291 20.31 -12.14 -15.37
N GLN A 292 20.29 -10.81 -15.29
CA GLN A 292 21.29 -10.00 -14.59
C GLN A 292 20.70 -9.41 -13.30
N ARG A 293 21.53 -9.32 -12.26
CA ARG A 293 21.18 -8.70 -10.97
C ARG A 293 21.39 -7.20 -11.03
N PHE A 294 20.44 -6.46 -10.49
CA PHE A 294 20.49 -5.01 -10.37
C PHE A 294 20.20 -4.59 -8.93
N GLU A 295 20.75 -3.44 -8.55
CA GLU A 295 20.49 -2.82 -7.25
C GLU A 295 20.28 -1.32 -7.42
N LEU A 296 19.16 -0.79 -6.92
CA LEU A 296 18.93 0.65 -6.84
C LEU A 296 19.40 1.14 -5.46
N LEU A 297 20.34 2.08 -5.42
CA LEU A 297 20.77 2.72 -4.17
C LEU A 297 20.02 4.04 -3.97
N ASP A 298 19.30 4.16 -2.86
CA ASP A 298 18.77 5.42 -2.37
C ASP A 298 19.81 6.08 -1.46
N VAL A 299 20.45 7.12 -1.98
CA VAL A 299 21.51 7.86 -1.29
C VAL A 299 20.87 9.00 -0.49
N PRO A 300 21.35 9.36 0.72
CA PRO A 300 20.86 10.52 1.47
C PRO A 300 20.75 11.82 0.64
N GLY A 301 19.83 12.71 1.04
CA GLY A 301 19.78 14.07 0.48
C GLY A 301 20.94 14.94 0.96
N ILE A 302 21.35 15.91 0.14
CA ILE A 302 22.55 16.73 0.40
C ILE A 302 22.28 18.11 1.01
N GLU A 303 21.06 18.38 1.45
CA GLU A 303 20.68 19.71 1.90
C GLU A 303 21.14 19.99 3.36
N GLY A 304 22.25 20.72 3.52
CA GLY A 304 22.63 21.39 4.76
C GLY A 304 23.22 20.56 5.91
N LYS A 305 23.36 19.23 5.75
CA LYS A 305 23.98 18.32 6.76
C LYS A 305 25.04 17.37 6.16
N GLU A 306 25.73 17.82 5.13
CA GLU A 306 26.67 17.04 4.32
C GLU A 306 27.74 16.30 5.18
N THR A 307 28.30 16.94 6.21
CA THR A 307 29.38 16.36 7.05
C THR A 307 29.02 15.02 7.70
N ARG A 308 27.72 14.71 7.91
CA ARG A 308 27.28 13.47 8.56
C ARG A 308 26.99 12.32 7.60
N VAL A 309 26.84 12.61 6.30
CA VAL A 309 26.38 11.66 5.28
C VAL A 309 27.37 11.50 4.13
N ILE A 310 28.46 12.28 4.10
CA ILE A 310 29.51 12.20 3.06
C ILE A 310 30.03 10.77 2.89
N ASP A 311 30.38 10.06 3.95
CA ASP A 311 30.93 8.70 3.82
C ASP A 311 29.92 7.71 3.20
N SER A 312 28.64 7.83 3.57
CA SER A 312 27.56 7.04 2.98
C SER A 312 27.33 7.40 1.51
N ILE A 313 27.36 8.69 1.18
CA ILE A 313 27.25 9.17 -0.21
C ILE A 313 28.41 8.64 -1.05
N LEU A 314 29.64 8.82 -0.57
CA LEU A 314 30.86 8.41 -1.25
C LEU A 314 30.89 6.89 -1.44
N GLY A 315 30.53 6.12 -0.42
CA GLY A 315 30.45 4.66 -0.50
C GLY A 315 29.43 4.18 -1.53
N ALA A 316 28.23 4.77 -1.55
CA ALA A 316 27.18 4.42 -2.50
C ALA A 316 27.53 4.82 -3.94
N VAL A 317 28.15 5.99 -4.11
CA VAL A 317 28.59 6.50 -5.40
C VAL A 317 29.76 5.69 -5.95
N LYS A 318 30.77 5.36 -5.13
CA LYS A 318 31.88 4.48 -5.51
C LYS A 318 31.41 3.07 -5.90
N ALA A 319 30.35 2.58 -5.26
CA ALA A 319 29.77 1.28 -5.57
C ALA A 319 28.88 1.28 -6.84
N ALA A 320 28.45 2.44 -7.32
CA ALA A 320 27.49 2.55 -8.40
C ALA A 320 28.15 2.53 -9.79
N HIS A 321 27.57 1.78 -10.71
CA HIS A 321 27.95 1.78 -12.12
C HIS A 321 27.26 2.91 -12.91
N ALA A 322 26.11 3.38 -12.41
CA ALA A 322 25.40 4.52 -12.95
C ALA A 322 24.86 5.39 -11.81
N VAL A 323 24.92 6.71 -11.96
CA VAL A 323 24.42 7.66 -10.98
C VAL A 323 23.40 8.59 -11.62
N PHE A 324 22.20 8.65 -11.07
CA PHE A 324 21.17 9.61 -11.42
C PHE A 324 21.17 10.77 -10.45
N TYR A 325 21.31 11.98 -10.96
CA TYR A 325 21.07 13.20 -10.20
C TYR A 325 19.61 13.65 -10.32
N VAL A 326 18.94 13.84 -9.18
CA VAL A 326 17.53 14.26 -9.08
C VAL A 326 17.47 15.66 -8.48
N THR A 327 16.84 16.59 -9.19
CA THR A 327 16.57 17.95 -8.71
C THR A 327 15.10 18.30 -8.89
N GLY A 328 14.56 19.09 -7.96
CA GLY A 328 13.19 19.60 -8.01
C GLY A 328 13.03 20.84 -8.90
N LYS A 329 14.14 21.43 -9.37
CA LYS A 329 14.14 22.62 -10.23
C LYS A 329 14.41 22.21 -11.68
N PRO A 330 13.72 22.79 -12.67
CA PRO A 330 13.97 22.55 -14.09
C PRO A 330 15.25 23.25 -14.60
N SER A 331 16.22 23.49 -13.72
CA SER A 331 17.50 24.12 -14.02
C SER A 331 18.59 23.07 -14.06
N ALA A 332 19.51 23.20 -15.02
CA ALA A 332 20.70 22.35 -15.07
C ALA A 332 21.45 22.42 -13.73
N PRO A 333 22.12 21.34 -13.30
CA PRO A 333 22.84 21.33 -12.03
C PRO A 333 23.90 22.45 -12.06
N GLN A 334 23.95 23.28 -11.02
CA GLN A 334 24.80 24.46 -11.02
C GLN A 334 26.28 24.08 -10.95
N THR A 335 27.09 24.69 -11.81
CA THR A 335 28.55 24.76 -11.64
C THR A 335 28.89 25.84 -10.61
N GLY A 336 29.97 25.65 -9.86
CA GLY A 336 30.36 26.55 -8.77
C GLY A 336 30.68 27.97 -9.24
N ASP A 337 30.46 28.93 -8.34
CA ASP A 337 30.83 30.34 -8.50
C ASP A 337 31.99 30.70 -7.55
N LYS A 338 32.42 31.96 -7.55
CA LYS A 338 33.59 32.45 -6.77
C LYS A 338 33.52 32.21 -5.24
N ASP A 339 32.34 31.89 -4.71
CA ASP A 339 32.09 31.70 -3.27
C ASP A 339 31.90 30.21 -2.87
N GLY A 340 32.03 29.24 -3.80
CA GLY A 340 31.97 27.82 -3.46
C GLY A 340 31.77 26.85 -4.63
N GLN A 341 32.05 25.57 -4.39
CA GLN A 341 31.80 24.49 -5.37
C GLN A 341 30.31 24.31 -5.66
N GLY A 342 29.98 24.13 -6.93
CA GLY A 342 28.63 23.82 -7.39
C GLY A 342 28.32 22.34 -7.27
N THR A 343 27.06 21.98 -7.56
CA THR A 343 26.57 20.61 -7.43
C THR A 343 27.33 19.64 -8.33
N LEU A 344 27.71 20.06 -9.54
CA LEU A 344 28.49 19.22 -10.46
C LEU A 344 29.92 18.99 -9.97
N GLU A 345 30.56 20.00 -9.40
CA GLU A 345 31.90 19.88 -8.85
C GLU A 345 31.91 18.99 -7.60
N LYS A 346 30.89 19.10 -6.74
CA LYS A 346 30.69 18.18 -5.59
C LYS A 346 30.45 16.75 -6.05
N ILE A 347 29.61 16.56 -7.07
CA ILE A 347 29.36 15.25 -7.69
C ILE A 347 30.66 14.69 -8.25
N ARG A 348 31.45 15.49 -8.98
CA ARG A 348 32.72 15.08 -9.58
C ARG A 348 33.84 14.84 -8.56
N GLU A 349 33.86 15.54 -7.43
CA GLU A 349 34.81 15.27 -6.35
C GLU A 349 34.46 13.96 -5.62
N HIS A 350 33.17 13.65 -5.50
CA HIS A 350 32.70 12.42 -4.87
C HIS A 350 32.74 11.20 -5.81
N LEU A 351 32.73 11.41 -7.12
CA LEU A 351 32.90 10.39 -8.17
C LEU A 351 34.38 10.28 -8.52
N GLY A 352 35.01 9.12 -8.30
CA GLY A 352 36.40 8.90 -8.73
C GLY A 352 36.58 8.98 -10.25
N ASP A 353 37.82 8.88 -10.73
CA ASP A 353 38.24 9.06 -12.14
C ASP A 353 37.53 8.18 -13.20
N GLN A 354 36.65 7.25 -12.79
CA GLN A 354 36.01 6.26 -13.66
C GLN A 354 34.51 6.48 -13.90
N THR A 355 33.90 7.57 -13.42
CA THR A 355 32.44 7.76 -13.57
C THR A 355 32.08 8.80 -14.63
N GLU A 356 31.30 8.39 -15.63
CA GLU A 356 30.72 9.29 -16.63
C GLU A 356 29.43 9.93 -16.08
N VAL A 357 29.41 11.26 -16.01
CA VAL A 357 28.24 12.03 -15.55
C VAL A 357 27.36 12.37 -16.74
N TRP A 358 26.12 11.88 -16.73
CA TRP A 358 25.12 12.15 -17.75
C TRP A 358 24.02 13.04 -17.16
N SER A 359 23.75 14.19 -17.80
CA SER A 359 22.61 15.06 -17.47
C SER A 359 21.65 15.11 -18.66
N CYS A 360 20.35 14.96 -18.40
CA CYS A 360 19.29 15.02 -19.42
C CYS A 360 18.46 16.29 -19.32
#